data_AF-A0A7T1MN97-F1
#
_entry.id   AF-A0A7T1MN97-F1
#
_cell.length_a   1.000
_cell.length_b   1.000
_cell.length_c   1.000
_cell.angle_alpha   90.00
_cell.angle_beta   90.00
_cell.angle_gamma   90.00
#
_symmetry.space_group_name_H-M   'P 1'
#
loop_
_entity.id
_entity.type
_entity.pdbx_description
1 polymer ?
#
loop_
_entity_poly.entity_id
_entity_poly.type
_entity_poly.pdbx_seq_one_letter_code
_entity_poly.pdbx_strand_id
1 'polypeptide(L)'
;MTRAFTGKPTCDTLASAAKTTANSLSGTITATIRSIELNPSWQGSRELKHWHAMFSQARQCLLTRPPERAGRSKSTELAWQDLVGVR
;
A
#
# COMPACT_ATOMS: atom_id res chain seq x y z
N MET A 1 10.80 -17.01 35.94
CA MET A 1 10.02 -17.97 35.14
C MET A 1 9.39 -17.22 33.96
N THR A 2 10.04 -17.23 32.80
CA THR A 2 9.52 -16.64 31.55
C THR A 2 8.50 -17.60 30.95
N ARG A 3 7.21 -17.24 31.02
CA ARG A 3 6.13 -17.97 30.35
C ARG A 3 6.35 -17.85 28.84
N ALA A 4 6.70 -18.96 28.21
CA ALA A 4 6.71 -19.09 26.76
C ALA A 4 5.29 -18.86 26.22
N PHE A 5 5.16 -17.95 25.26
CA PHE A 5 3.91 -17.60 24.59
C PHE A 5 3.55 -18.73 23.60
N THR A 6 3.05 -19.86 24.09
CA THR A 6 2.69 -21.02 23.26
C THR A 6 1.23 -20.97 22.78
N GLY A 7 0.81 -19.84 22.21
CA GLY A 7 -0.45 -19.76 21.48
C GLY A 7 -0.19 -20.07 20.00
N LYS A 8 -0.66 -21.22 19.49
CA LYS A 8 -0.69 -21.46 18.04
C LYS A 8 -1.55 -20.34 17.41
N PRO A 9 -1.09 -19.65 16.36
CA PRO A 9 -1.91 -18.63 15.73
C PRO A 9 -3.20 -19.27 15.25
N THR A 10 -4.34 -18.72 15.70
CA THR A 10 -5.65 -19.08 15.16
C THR A 10 -5.76 -18.58 13.71
N CYS A 11 -6.66 -19.16 12.93
CA CYS A 11 -6.93 -18.71 11.56
C CYS A 11 -7.20 -17.20 11.50
N ASP A 12 -7.85 -16.64 12.52
CA ASP A 12 -8.13 -15.20 12.63
C ASP A 12 -6.85 -14.36 12.79
N THR A 13 -5.89 -14.80 13.61
CA THR A 13 -4.57 -14.13 13.71
C THR A 13 -3.76 -14.22 12.43
N LEU A 14 -3.81 -15.34 11.71
CA LEU A 14 -3.13 -15.46 10.41
C LEU A 14 -3.79 -14.56 9.36
N ALA A 15 -5.12 -14.52 9.31
CA ALA A 15 -5.86 -13.62 8.44
C ALA A 15 -5.55 -12.15 8.76
N SER A 16 -5.50 -11.78 10.04
CA SER A 16 -5.14 -10.43 10.48
C SER A 16 -3.71 -10.05 10.07
N ALA A 17 -2.73 -10.94 10.27
CA ALA A 17 -1.34 -10.69 9.87
C ALA A 17 -1.17 -10.57 8.34
N ALA A 18 -1.85 -11.44 7.57
CA ALA A 18 -1.85 -11.36 6.11
C ALA A 18 -2.45 -10.04 5.61
N LYS A 19 -3.52 -9.56 6.24
CA LYS A 19 -4.15 -8.26 5.95
C LYS A 19 -3.21 -7.10 6.23
N THR A 20 -2.58 -7.06 7.41
CA THR A 20 -1.61 -6.02 7.74
C THR A 20 -0.47 -5.99 6.73
N THR A 21 0.05 -7.16 6.36
CA THR A 21 1.13 -7.29 5.36
C THR A 21 0.69 -6.79 3.99
N ALA A 22 -0.50 -7.18 3.52
CA ALA A 22 -1.03 -6.73 2.23
C ALA A 22 -1.25 -5.21 2.18
N ASN A 23 -1.73 -4.62 3.28
CA ASN A 23 -1.84 -3.17 3.40
C ASN A 23 -0.46 -2.51 3.34
N SER A 24 0.50 -2.90 4.18
CA SER A 24 1.86 -2.32 4.17
C SER A 24 2.52 -2.41 2.78
N LEU A 25 2.37 -3.54 2.09
CA LEU A 25 2.87 -3.74 0.74
C LEU A 25 2.20 -2.78 -0.26
N SER A 26 0.87 -2.71 -0.23
CA SER A 26 0.10 -1.82 -1.10
C SER A 26 0.50 -0.34 -0.89
N GLY A 27 0.78 0.07 0.35
CA GLY A 27 1.21 1.43 0.68
C GLY A 27 2.59 1.74 0.11
N THR A 28 3.52 0.80 0.29
CA THR A 28 4.89 0.90 -0.25
C THR A 28 4.90 0.97 -1.78
N ILE A 29 4.08 0.17 -2.46
CA ILE A 29 3.94 0.19 -3.92
C ILE A 29 3.40 1.56 -4.36
N THR A 30 2.38 2.06 -3.68
CA THR A 30 1.76 3.36 -3.99
C THR A 30 2.75 4.51 -3.83
N ALA A 31 3.55 4.50 -2.76
CA ALA A 31 4.62 5.48 -2.52
C ALA A 31 5.72 5.42 -3.58
N THR A 32 6.17 4.22 -3.94
CA THR A 32 7.18 4.01 -4.99
C THR A 32 6.70 4.54 -6.33
N ILE A 33 5.45 4.23 -6.71
CA ILE A 33 4.85 4.76 -7.94
C ILE A 33 4.82 6.28 -7.92
N ARG A 34 4.37 6.90 -6.82
CA ARG A 34 4.37 8.37 -6.69
C ARG A 34 5.78 8.95 -6.89
N SER A 35 6.82 8.29 -6.36
CA SER A 35 8.21 8.73 -6.58
C SER A 35 8.63 8.64 -8.04
N ILE A 36 8.18 7.63 -8.79
CA ILE A 36 8.42 7.51 -10.23
C ILE A 36 7.68 8.63 -10.99
N GLU A 37 6.44 8.94 -10.60
CA GLU A 37 5.66 10.01 -11.22
C GLU A 37 6.30 11.39 -11.09
N LEU A 38 6.84 11.68 -9.91
CA LEU A 38 7.48 12.96 -9.60
C LEU A 38 8.82 13.14 -10.33
N ASN A 39 9.41 12.08 -10.89
CA ASN A 39 10.67 12.17 -11.61
C ASN A 39 10.43 12.62 -13.06
N PRO A 40 10.88 13.80 -13.50
CA PRO A 40 10.56 14.33 -14.83
C PRO A 40 11.24 13.59 -16.00
N SER A 41 12.17 12.66 -15.74
CA SER A 41 12.94 11.95 -16.78
C SER A 41 12.10 11.16 -17.78
N TRP A 42 10.84 10.81 -17.45
CA TRP A 42 9.94 10.08 -18.37
C TRP A 42 9.43 10.95 -19.54
N GLN A 43 9.52 12.28 -19.46
CA GLN A 43 8.93 13.18 -20.45
C GLN A 43 9.60 13.14 -21.83
N GLY A 44 10.84 12.66 -21.92
CA GLY A 44 11.61 12.60 -23.16
C GLY A 44 11.34 11.38 -24.04
N SER A 45 10.70 10.31 -23.51
CA SER A 45 10.50 9.05 -24.22
C SER A 45 9.02 8.67 -24.30
N ARG A 46 8.56 8.26 -25.48
CA ARG A 46 7.18 7.77 -25.69
C ARG A 46 6.90 6.50 -24.87
N GLU A 47 7.89 5.61 -24.77
CA GLU A 47 7.78 4.38 -23.99
C GLU A 47 7.68 4.68 -22.50
N LEU A 48 8.53 5.58 -21.99
CA LEU A 48 8.48 5.98 -20.58
C LEU A 48 7.17 6.71 -20.24
N LYS A 49 6.61 7.51 -21.15
CA LYS A 49 5.27 8.10 -20.99
C LYS A 49 4.18 7.04 -20.88
N HIS A 50 4.26 5.99 -21.69
CA HIS A 50 3.29 4.88 -21.62
C HIS A 50 3.35 4.19 -20.25
N TRP A 51 4.54 3.79 -19.81
CA TRP A 51 4.73 3.17 -18.50
C TRP A 51 4.33 4.09 -17.36
N HIS A 52 4.68 5.37 -17.43
CA HIS A 52 4.24 6.38 -16.47
C HIS A 52 2.71 6.42 -16.35
N ALA A 53 1.98 6.46 -17.48
CA ALA A 53 0.52 6.42 -17.46
C ALA A 53 -0.04 5.13 -16.84
N MET A 54 0.57 3.97 -17.14
CA MET A 54 0.19 2.69 -16.52
C MET A 54 0.42 2.68 -15.01
N PHE A 55 1.54 3.24 -14.55
CA PHE A 55 1.82 3.38 -13.12
C PHE A 55 0.83 4.33 -12.44
N SER A 56 0.48 5.45 -13.06
CA SER A 56 -0.54 6.37 -12.52
C SER A 56 -1.91 5.72 -12.40
N GLN A 57 -2.32 4.92 -13.38
CA GLN A 57 -3.57 4.14 -13.29
C GLN A 57 -3.50 3.11 -12.16
N ALA A 58 -2.38 2.39 -12.02
CA ALA A 58 -2.19 1.44 -10.92
C ALA A 58 -2.27 2.13 -9.55
N ARG A 59 -1.66 3.31 -9.41
CA ARG A 59 -1.75 4.13 -8.19
C ARG A 59 -3.20 4.50 -7.89
N GLN A 60 -3.94 4.97 -8.88
CA GLN A 60 -5.35 5.33 -8.73
C GLN A 60 -6.22 4.12 -8.31
N CYS A 61 -5.95 2.94 -8.84
CA CYS A 61 -6.61 1.70 -8.41
C CYS A 61 -6.33 1.38 -6.93
N LEU A 62 -5.07 1.50 -6.47
CA LEU A 62 -4.69 1.25 -5.08
C LEU A 62 -5.30 2.28 -4.11
N LEU A 63 -5.50 3.52 -4.55
CA LEU A 63 -6.17 4.58 -3.79
C LEU A 63 -7.69 4.39 -3.69
N THR A 64 -8.33 4.01 -4.79
CA THR A 64 -9.79 3.85 -4.86
C THR A 64 -10.27 2.53 -4.29
N ARG A 65 -9.42 1.50 -4.31
CA ARG A 65 -9.72 0.15 -3.82
C ARG A 65 -8.55 -0.39 -2.99
N PRO A 66 -8.25 0.21 -1.83
CA PRO A 66 -7.25 -0.36 -0.95
C PRO A 66 -7.73 -1.73 -0.43
N PRO A 67 -6.82 -2.68 -0.18
CA PRO A 67 -7.15 -4.09 0.09
C PRO A 67 -8.06 -4.31 1.29
N GLU A 68 -8.19 -3.36 2.22
CA GLU A 68 -9.19 -3.41 3.28
C GLU A 68 -9.73 -2.02 3.61
N ARG A 69 -10.84 -1.59 2.97
CA ARG A 69 -11.58 -0.37 3.36
C ARG A 69 -12.45 -0.58 4.61
N ALA A 70 -13.01 -1.78 4.77
CA ALA A 70 -13.98 -2.07 5.83
C ALA A 70 -13.25 -2.35 7.15
N GLY A 71 -13.46 -1.50 8.16
CA GLY A 71 -12.96 -1.72 9.52
C GLY A 71 -11.64 -1.02 9.88
N ARG A 72 -11.09 -0.16 9.01
CA ARG A 72 -9.94 0.68 9.40
C ARG A 72 -10.34 1.68 10.46
N SER A 73 -9.56 1.73 11.53
CA SER A 73 -9.61 2.87 12.45
C SER A 73 -9.17 4.15 11.72
N LYS A 74 -9.63 5.31 12.21
CA LYS A 74 -9.30 6.61 11.61
C LYS A 74 -7.78 6.86 11.56
N SER A 75 -7.00 6.33 12.51
CA SER A 75 -5.53 6.44 12.51
C SER A 75 -4.88 5.55 11.44
N THR A 76 -5.42 4.35 11.20
CA THR A 76 -4.96 3.46 10.13
C THR A 76 -5.23 4.06 8.76
N GLU A 77 -6.36 4.74 8.60
CA GLU A 77 -6.70 5.45 7.36
C GLU A 77 -5.82 6.68 7.13
N LEU A 78 -5.48 7.42 8.19
CA LEU A 78 -4.52 8.53 8.11
C LEU A 78 -3.10 8.05 7.78
N ALA A 79 -2.62 7.00 8.45
CA ALA A 79 -1.32 6.40 8.15
C ALA A 79 -1.26 5.85 6.72
N TRP A 80 -2.38 5.31 6.24
CA TRP A 80 -2.53 4.93 4.84
C TRP A 80 -2.40 6.14 3.91
N GLN A 81 -3.14 7.21 4.16
CA GLN A 81 -3.10 8.44 3.37
C GLN A 81 -1.72 9.10 3.35
N ASP A 82 -1.00 9.08 4.48
CA ASP A 82 0.39 9.56 4.59
C ASP A 82 1.33 8.68 3.75
N LEU A 83 1.20 7.34 3.84
CA LEU A 83 1.99 6.38 3.04
C LEU A 83 1.72 6.52 1.53
N VAL A 84 0.46 6.66 1.14
CA VAL A 84 0.05 6.75 -0.26
C VAL A 84 0.19 8.17 -0.83
N GLY A 85 0.50 9.15 0.02
CA GLY A 85 0.82 10.50 -0.40
C GLY A 85 -0.37 11.30 -0.92
N VAL A 86 -1.55 11.08 -0.34
CA VAL A 86 -2.80 11.77 -0.73
C VAL A 86 -3.09 12.97 0.18
N ARG A 87 -2.27 13.16 1.22
CA ARG A 87 -2.36 14.27 2.17
C ARG A 87 -1.34 15.36 1.86
#